data_AF-A0A958T4I9-F1
#
_entry.id   AF-A0A958T4I9-F1
#
_cell.length_a   1.000
_cell.length_b   1.000
_cell.length_c   1.000
_cell.angle_alpha   90.00
_cell.angle_beta   90.00
_cell.angle_gamma   90.00
#
_symmetry.space_group_name_H-M   'P 1'
#
loop_
_entity.id
_entity.type
_entity.pdbx_description
1 polymer ?
#
loop_
_entity_poly.entity_id
_entity_poly.type
_entity_poly.pdbx_seq_one_letter_code
_entity_poly.pdbx_strand_id
1 'polypeptide(L)'
;MKAYKPKNRLTAKAYVDGVLSGDRVILSRAITVVESNLESDKVLAKTIIQEILPHSGNSIRIGITGVPGVGKSTFIEAFGKYLIKLGHKVAILSIDPSSQRSKGS
;
A
#
# COMPACT_ATOMS: atom_id res chain seq x y z
N MET A 1 -21.73 -16.52 14.32
CA MET A 1 -20.51 -15.74 14.67
C MET A 1 -20.84 -14.25 14.55
N LYS A 2 -20.69 -13.46 15.62
CA LYS A 2 -20.95 -12.01 15.57
C LYS A 2 -19.82 -11.35 14.75
N ALA A 3 -20.19 -10.65 13.68
CA ALA A 3 -19.24 -9.91 12.86
C ALA A 3 -18.62 -8.78 13.70
N TYR A 4 -17.33 -8.90 14.01
CA TYR A 4 -16.55 -7.81 14.60
C TYR A 4 -16.58 -6.61 13.65
N LYS A 5 -17.20 -5.51 14.08
CA LYS A 5 -17.18 -4.20 13.41
C LYS A 5 -16.37 -3.23 14.27
N PRO A 6 -15.14 -2.86 13.87
CA PRO A 6 -14.39 -1.85 14.59
C PRO A 6 -15.13 -0.50 14.54
N LYS A 7 -15.18 0.19 15.68
CA LYS A 7 -16.01 1.39 15.92
C LYS A 7 -15.75 2.58 14.96
N ASN A 8 -14.66 2.59 14.20
CA ASN A 8 -14.26 3.69 13.31
C ASN A 8 -14.04 3.27 11.84
N ARG A 9 -14.65 2.17 11.38
CA ARG A 9 -14.49 1.70 9.99
C ARG A 9 -15.21 2.65 9.02
N LEU A 10 -14.47 3.22 8.08
CA LEU A 10 -15.03 4.08 7.03
C LEU A 10 -15.84 3.24 6.03
N THR A 11 -16.71 3.91 5.28
CA THR A 11 -17.41 3.31 4.14
C THR A 11 -16.44 3.09 2.97
N ALA A 12 -16.78 2.19 2.04
CA ALA A 12 -15.97 1.97 0.84
C ALA A 12 -15.74 3.28 0.07
N LYS A 13 -16.81 4.05 -0.15
CA LYS A 13 -16.76 5.37 -0.79
C LYS A 13 -15.78 6.33 -0.10
N ALA A 14 -15.82 6.42 1.23
CA ALA A 14 -14.90 7.31 1.96
C ALA A 14 -13.42 6.88 1.81
N TYR A 15 -13.14 5.58 1.70
CA TYR A 15 -11.80 5.11 1.34
C TYR A 15 -11.42 5.50 -0.08
N VAL A 16 -12.31 5.28 -1.04
CA VAL A 16 -12.08 5.58 -2.47
C VAL A 16 -11.83 7.07 -2.67
N ASP A 17 -12.71 7.93 -2.16
CA ASP A 17 -12.59 9.39 -2.26
C ASP A 17 -11.29 9.90 -1.63
N GLY A 18 -10.92 9.38 -0.44
CA GLY A 18 -9.66 9.73 0.22
C GLY A 18 -8.42 9.26 -0.55
N VAL A 19 -8.44 8.05 -1.13
CA VAL A 19 -7.31 7.57 -1.96
C VAL A 19 -7.17 8.40 -3.23
N LEU A 20 -8.27 8.69 -3.94
CA LEU A 20 -8.25 9.44 -5.19
C LEU A 20 -7.88 10.91 -5.00
N SER A 21 -8.22 11.50 -3.86
CA SER A 21 -7.77 12.86 -3.49
C SER A 21 -6.30 12.92 -3.04
N GLY A 22 -5.64 11.76 -2.85
CA GLY A 22 -4.25 11.68 -2.42
C GLY A 22 -4.04 11.85 -0.91
N ASP A 23 -5.09 11.63 -0.10
CA ASP A 23 -4.98 11.62 1.36
C ASP A 23 -4.14 10.41 1.83
N ARG A 24 -2.95 10.70 2.35
CA ARG A 24 -1.99 9.69 2.81
C ARG A 24 -2.50 8.88 4.01
N VAL A 25 -3.30 9.49 4.89
CA VAL A 25 -3.87 8.81 6.06
C VAL A 25 -4.92 7.81 5.62
N ILE A 26 -5.81 8.21 4.70
CA ILE A 26 -6.82 7.31 4.16
C ILE A 26 -6.18 6.19 3.34
N LEU A 27 -5.16 6.51 2.53
CA LEU A 27 -4.39 5.49 1.79
C LEU A 27 -3.78 4.45 2.73
N SER A 28 -3.12 4.88 3.81
CA SER A 28 -2.55 3.95 4.80
C SER A 28 -3.61 3.04 5.42
N ARG A 29 -4.77 3.60 5.81
CA ARG A 29 -5.88 2.81 6.36
C ARG A 29 -6.47 1.85 5.33
N ALA A 30 -6.57 2.25 4.07
CA ALA A 30 -7.03 1.38 2.98
C ALA A 30 -6.09 0.20 2.77
N ILE A 31 -4.76 0.43 2.79
CA ILE A 31 -3.75 -0.65 2.73
C ILE A 31 -3.95 -1.62 3.89
N THR A 32 -4.14 -1.13 5.12
CA THR A 32 -4.41 -2.00 6.28
C THR A 32 -5.68 -2.84 6.11
N VAL A 33 -6.74 -2.29 5.51
CA VAL A 33 -7.97 -3.06 5.19
C VAL A 33 -7.69 -4.13 4.15
N VAL A 34 -6.89 -3.83 3.12
CA VAL A 34 -6.50 -4.77 2.06
C VAL A 34 -5.63 -5.92 2.59
N GLU A 35 -4.76 -5.65 3.56
CA GLU A 35 -3.87 -6.65 4.18
C GLU A 35 -4.54 -7.46 5.30
N SER A 36 -5.74 -7.06 5.74
CA SER A 36 -6.46 -7.71 6.83
C SER A 36 -6.94 -9.12 6.48
N ASN A 37 -6.81 -10.04 7.42
CA ASN A 37 -7.34 -11.42 7.31
C ASN A 37 -8.83 -11.54 7.69
N LEU A 38 -9.46 -10.47 8.21
CA LEU A 38 -10.87 -10.49 8.60
C LEU A 38 -11.78 -10.58 7.37
N GLU A 39 -12.74 -11.49 7.40
CA GLU A 39 -13.65 -11.69 6.26
C GLU A 39 -14.45 -10.43 5.92
N SER A 40 -14.84 -9.65 6.94
CA SER A 40 -15.52 -8.37 6.72
C SER A 40 -14.63 -7.30 6.08
N ASP A 41 -13.32 -7.37 6.27
CA ASP A 41 -12.37 -6.49 5.58
C ASP A 41 -12.10 -6.96 4.16
N LYS A 42 -12.03 -8.26 3.88
CA LYS A 42 -11.87 -8.78 2.52
C LYS A 42 -13.00 -8.33 1.59
N VAL A 43 -14.24 -8.39 2.06
CA VAL A 43 -15.40 -7.90 1.30
C VAL A 43 -15.26 -6.41 1.01
N LEU A 44 -14.91 -5.61 2.02
CA LEU A 44 -14.70 -4.17 1.87
C LEU A 44 -13.53 -3.83 0.95
N ALA A 45 -12.41 -4.54 1.09
CA ALA A 45 -11.21 -4.39 0.27
C ALA A 45 -11.50 -4.66 -1.20
N LYS A 46 -12.28 -5.71 -1.50
CA LYS A 46 -12.69 -6.02 -2.88
C LYS A 46 -13.45 -4.84 -3.50
N THR A 47 -14.40 -4.26 -2.78
CA THR A 47 -15.15 -3.08 -3.24
C THR A 47 -14.22 -1.88 -3.48
N ILE A 48 -13.36 -1.55 -2.51
CA ILE A 48 -12.39 -0.45 -2.62
C ILE A 48 -11.49 -0.62 -3.84
N ILE A 49 -10.91 -1.81 -4.04
CA ILE A 49 -10.01 -2.09 -5.17
C ILE A 49 -10.76 -2.00 -6.50
N GLN A 50 -11.97 -2.56 -6.61
CA GLN A 50 -12.77 -2.49 -7.83
C GLN A 50 -13.07 -1.06 -8.26
N GLU A 51 -13.36 -0.17 -7.29
CA GLU A 51 -13.65 1.24 -7.58
C GLU A 51 -12.37 2.04 -7.90
N ILE A 52 -11.21 1.69 -7.35
CA ILE A 52 -9.94 2.39 -7.61
C ILE A 52 -9.28 1.93 -8.92
N LEU A 53 -9.46 0.67 -9.32
CA LEU A 53 -8.80 0.07 -10.49
C LEU A 53 -8.86 0.92 -11.77
N PRO A 54 -9.99 1.54 -12.15
CA PRO A 54 -10.09 2.42 -13.32
C PRO A 54 -9.17 3.64 -13.28
N HIS A 55 -8.75 4.09 -12.08
CA HIS A 55 -7.87 5.23 -11.87
C HIS A 55 -6.39 4.82 -11.71
N SER A 56 -6.09 3.52 -11.82
CA SER A 56 -4.74 2.97 -11.68
C SER A 56 -4.02 2.87 -13.03
N GLY A 57 -2.73 2.49 -13.01
CA GLY A 57 -1.95 2.22 -14.22
C GLY A 57 -1.20 3.44 -14.79
N ASN A 58 -1.53 4.66 -14.38
CA ASN A 58 -0.79 5.86 -14.78
C ASN A 58 0.45 6.09 -13.88
N SER A 59 1.34 5.11 -13.80
CA SER A 59 2.60 5.19 -13.05
C SER A 59 3.68 4.29 -13.64
N ILE A 60 4.94 4.68 -13.44
CA ILE A 60 6.11 3.87 -13.79
C ILE A 60 6.41 2.93 -12.62
N ARG A 61 6.53 1.63 -12.90
CA ARG A 61 6.84 0.59 -11.90
C ARG A 61 8.22 0.01 -12.16
N ILE A 62 9.15 0.22 -11.23
CA ILE A 62 10.56 -0.18 -11.35
C ILE A 62 10.86 -1.23 -10.28
N GLY A 63 11.32 -2.41 -10.69
CA GLY A 63 11.84 -3.44 -9.78
C GLY A 63 13.33 -3.22 -9.51
N ILE A 64 13.72 -3.20 -8.23
CA ILE A 64 15.11 -3.07 -7.82
C ILE A 64 15.50 -4.30 -7.00
N THR A 65 16.52 -5.03 -7.46
CA THR A 65 17.07 -6.21 -6.80
C THR A 65 18.58 -6.06 -6.62
N GLY A 66 19.17 -6.88 -5.77
CA GLY A 66 20.61 -6.89 -5.53
C GLY A 66 20.98 -7.77 -4.34
N VAL A 67 22.22 -8.26 -4.34
CA VAL A 67 22.76 -9.06 -3.23
C VAL A 67 22.79 -8.27 -1.91
N PRO A 68 22.72 -8.94 -0.74
CA PRO A 68 22.88 -8.27 0.55
C PRO A 68 24.17 -7.43 0.60
N GLY A 69 24.09 -6.21 1.13
CA GLY A 69 25.26 -5.33 1.26
C GLY A 69 25.63 -4.52 0.01
N VAL A 70 24.99 -4.71 -1.15
CA VAL A 70 25.31 -3.99 -2.41
C VAL A 70 25.01 -2.47 -2.40
N GLY A 71 24.51 -1.93 -1.28
CA GLY A 71 24.12 -0.52 -1.20
C GLY A 71 22.76 -0.19 -1.82
N LYS A 72 21.90 -1.20 -2.05
CA LYS A 72 20.56 -1.04 -2.62
C LYS A 72 19.71 0.02 -1.89
N SER A 73 19.74 0.06 -0.56
CA SER A 73 18.96 1.06 0.20
C SER A 73 19.48 2.49 -0.03
N THR A 74 20.80 2.67 -0.06
CA THR A 74 21.46 3.95 -0.39
C THR A 74 21.08 4.41 -1.79
N PHE A 75 21.08 3.49 -2.77
CA PHE A 75 20.66 3.77 -4.13
C PHE A 75 19.19 4.21 -4.20
N ILE A 76 18.27 3.46 -3.56
CA ILE A 76 16.83 3.77 -3.55
C ILE A 76 16.59 5.16 -2.95
N GLU A 77 17.28 5.52 -1.86
CA GLU A 77 17.16 6.83 -1.24
C GLU A 77 17.63 7.96 -2.17
N ALA A 78 18.83 7.84 -2.74
CA ALA A 78 19.39 8.84 -3.64
C ALA A 78 18.52 9.01 -4.90
N PHE A 79 18.11 7.90 -5.51
CA PHE A 79 17.26 7.88 -6.69
C PHE A 79 15.87 8.46 -6.40
N GLY A 80 15.26 8.10 -5.26
CA GLY A 80 13.99 8.65 -4.83
C GLY A 80 14.05 10.17 -4.63
N LYS A 81 15.07 10.68 -3.94
CA LYS A 81 15.29 12.13 -3.77
C LYS A 81 15.47 12.84 -5.11
N TYR A 82 16.20 12.24 -6.05
CA TYR A 82 16.35 12.77 -7.40
C TYR A 82 15.00 12.89 -8.12
N LEU A 83 14.18 11.83 -8.12
CA LEU A 83 12.84 11.86 -8.74
C LEU A 83 11.90 12.89 -8.10
N ILE A 84 11.97 13.04 -6.77
CA ILE A 84 11.20 14.07 -6.06
C ILE A 84 11.63 15.48 -6.49
N LYS A 85 12.93 15.72 -6.68
CA LYS A 85 13.43 17.01 -7.21
C LYS A 85 12.94 17.32 -8.62
N LEU A 86 12.64 16.30 -9.42
CA LEU A 86 12.01 16.45 -10.74
C LEU A 86 10.48 16.64 -10.67
N GLY A 87 9.89 16.67 -9.48
CA GLY A 87 8.45 16.85 -9.28
C GLY A 87 7.64 15.54 -9.29
N HIS A 88 8.28 14.37 -9.31
CA HIS A 88 7.55 13.10 -9.25
C HIS A 88 7.11 12.74 -7.82
N LYS A 89 5.94 12.09 -7.72
CA LYS A 89 5.48 11.42 -6.50
C LYS A 89 6.03 9.99 -6.49
N VAL A 90 6.81 9.65 -5.45
CA VAL A 90 7.49 8.36 -5.33
C VAL A 90 6.86 7.53 -4.21
N ALA A 91 6.63 6.25 -4.47
CA ALA A 91 6.27 5.24 -3.48
C ALA A 91 7.26 4.08 -3.57
N ILE A 92 7.62 3.50 -2.41
CA ILE A 92 8.54 2.36 -2.31
C ILE A 92 7.78 1.22 -1.65
N LEU A 93 7.68 0.07 -2.33
CA LEU A 93 7.14 -1.16 -1.79
C LEU A 93 8.28 -2.16 -1.59
N SER A 94 8.50 -2.59 -0.35
CA SER A 94 9.49 -3.60 -0.01
C SER A 94 8.84 -4.98 0.00
N ILE A 95 9.43 -5.93 -0.72
CA ILE A 95 9.02 -7.33 -0.71
C ILE A 95 10.08 -8.12 0.07
N ASP A 96 9.70 -8.66 1.23
CA ASP A 96 10.56 -9.52 2.04
C ASP A 96 9.99 -10.95 2.12
N PRO A 97 10.62 -11.94 1.44
CA PRO A 97 10.17 -13.32 1.46
C PRO A 97 10.34 -14.00 2.83
N SER A 98 11.08 -13.41 3.78
CA SER A 98 11.34 -14.01 5.10
C SER A 98 10.09 -14.09 6.00
N SER A 99 9.07 -13.28 5.71
CA SER A 99 7.88 -13.09 6.55
C SER A 99 6.97 -14.31 6.73
N GLN A 100 7.11 -15.38 5.93
CA GLN A 100 6.34 -16.62 6.15
C GLN A 100 6.99 -17.57 7.17
N ARG A 101 8.28 -17.43 7.51
CA ARG A 101 9.01 -18.42 8.35
C ARG A 101 9.02 -18.12 9.84
N SER A 102 8.84 -16.87 10.26
CA SER A 102 8.66 -16.53 11.68
C SER A 102 7.21 -16.09 11.91
N LYS A 103 6.37 -17.02 12.39
CA LYS A 103 5.17 -16.62 13.14
C LYS A 103 5.67 -15.83 14.34
N GLY A 104 5.70 -14.50 14.22
CA GLY A 104 6.19 -13.48 15.16
C GLY A 104 6.67 -13.99 16.52
N SER A 105 7.91 -13.65 16.88
CA SER A 105 8.38 -13.78 18.27
C SER A 105 7.42 -13.10 19.26
#